data_AF-A0A929JYS2-F1
#
_entry.id   AF-A0A929JYS2-F1
#
_cell.length_a   1.000
_cell.length_b   1.000
_cell.length_c   1.000
_cell.angle_alpha   90.00
_cell.angle_beta   90.00
_cell.angle_gamma   90.00
#
_symmetry.space_group_name_H-M   'P 1'
#
loop_
_entity.id
_entity.type
_entity.pdbx_description
1 polymer ?
#
loop_
_entity_poly.entity_id
_entity_poly.type
_entity_poly.pdbx_seq_one_letter_code
_entity_poly.pdbx_strand_id
1 'polypeptide(L)' 'MKNLYSVLQLEPPSNPEEIKKAFKFLATKFHPDKHNNDPFFAEKFIEI' A
#
# COMPACT_ATOMS: atom_id res chain seq x y z
N MET A 1 14.61 8.34 6.81
CA MET A 1 13.36 7.98 7.52
C MET A 1 12.35 7.51 6.47
N LYS A 2 11.79 6.31 6.59
CA LYS A 2 10.69 5.87 5.70
C LYS A 2 9.41 6.55 6.17
N ASN A 3 8.83 7.41 5.34
CA ASN A 3 7.56 8.07 5.63
C ASN A 3 6.41 7.13 5.24
N LEU A 4 5.54 6.79 6.18
CA LEU A 4 4.36 5.96 5.93
C LEU A 4 3.44 6.61 4.88
N TYR A 5 3.36 7.93 4.88
CA TYR A 5 2.67 8.72 3.85
C TYR A 5 3.26 8.48 2.45
N SER A 6 4.59 8.42 2.32
CA SER A 6 5.24 8.13 1.03
C SER A 6 5.01 6.70 0.55
N VAL A 7 4.90 5.73 1.47
CA VAL A 7 4.52 4.34 1.15
C VAL A 7 3.09 4.28 0.62
N LEU A 8 2.18 5.02 1.27
CA LEU A 8 0.79 5.13 0.86
C LEU A 8 0.56 6.09 -0.33
N GLN A 9 1.64 6.70 -0.86
CA GLN A 9 1.58 7.73 -1.91
C GLN A 9 0.63 8.88 -1.57
N LEU A 10 0.58 9.25 -0.30
CA LEU A 10 -0.22 10.35 0.23
C LEU A 10 0.68 11.52 0.64
N GLU A 11 0.17 12.74 0.44
CA GLU A 11 0.81 13.96 0.95
C GLU A 11 0.14 14.42 2.26
N PRO A 12 0.89 14.88 3.27
CA PRO A 12 0.32 15.53 4.44
C PRO A 12 -0.25 16.92 4.08
N PRO A 13 -1.37 17.37 4.69
CA PRO A 13 -2.19 16.65 5.66
C PRO A 13 -3.17 15.71 4.96
N SER A 14 -3.06 14.41 5.23
CA SER A 14 -4.00 13.41 4.72
C SER A 14 -4.95 12.98 5.82
N ASN A 15 -6.23 12.82 5.48
CA ASN A 15 -7.24 12.45 6.46
C ASN A 15 -7.18 10.93 6.77
N PRO A 16 -7.58 10.48 7.98
CA PRO A 16 -7.62 9.05 8.32
C PRO A 16 -8.43 8.20 7.32
N GLU A 17 -9.46 8.78 6.71
CA GLU A 17 -10.25 8.13 5.67
C GLU A 17 -9.48 7.94 4.36
N GLU A 18 -8.66 8.92 3.97
CA GLU A 18 -7.80 8.86 2.78
C GLU A 18 -6.70 7.82 2.98
N ILE A 19 -6.11 7.77 4.18
CA ILE A 19 -5.14 6.75 4.59
C ILE A 19 -5.75 5.35 4.43
N LYS A 20 -6.96 5.13 4.95
CA LYS A 20 -7.66 3.84 4.80
C LYS A 20 -7.98 3.50 3.34
N LYS A 21 -8.40 4.47 2.54
CA LYS A 21 -8.69 4.27 1.10
C LYS A 21 -7.41 3.93 0.34
N ALA A 22 -6.33 4.67 0.55
CA ALA A 22 -5.03 4.45 -0.09
C ALA A 22 -4.47 3.08 0.28
N PHE A 23 -4.49 2.72 1.57
CA PHE A 23 -4.08 1.40 2.04
C PHE A 23 -4.90 0.29 1.36
N LYS A 24 -6.24 0.39 1.36
CA LYS A 24 -7.08 -0.63 0.74
C LYS A 24 -6.85 -0.74 -0.78
N PHE A 25 -6.61 0.38 -1.45
CA PHE A 25 -6.29 0.42 -2.87
C PHE A 25 -4.95 -0.25 -3.16
N LEU A 26 -3.90 0.10 -2.41
CA LEU A 26 -2.56 -0.46 -2.56
C LEU A 26 -2.52 -1.93 -2.18
N ALA A 27 -3.13 -2.32 -1.06
CA ALA A 27 -3.26 -3.71 -0.64
C ALA A 27 -3.93 -4.57 -1.72
N THR A 28 -4.98 -4.04 -2.37
CA THR A 28 -5.64 -4.75 -3.48
C THR A 28 -4.78 -4.77 -4.75
N LYS A 29 -4.02 -3.69 -5.00
CA LYS A 29 -3.13 -3.54 -6.16
C LYS A 29 -1.90 -4.42 -6.05
N PHE A 30 -1.39 -4.66 -4.84
CA PHE A 30 -0.21 -5.47 -4.59
C PHE A 30 -0.55 -6.85 -3.99
N HIS A 31 -1.83 -7.22 -3.94
CA HIS A 31 -2.23 -8.51 -3.39
C HIS A 31 -1.62 -9.66 -4.20
N PRO A 32 -0.83 -10.57 -3.60
CA PRO A 32 -0.17 -11.66 -4.31
C PRO A 32 -1.18 -12.56 -5.05
N ASP A 33 -2.35 -12.84 -4.47
CA ASP A 33 -3.40 -13.62 -5.14
C ASP A 33 -3.84 -13.05 -6.50
N LYS A 34 -3.78 -11.72 -6.69
CA LYS A 34 -4.15 -11.08 -7.96
C LYS A 34 -3.01 -11.07 -8.99
N HIS A 35 -1.79 -11.38 -8.54
CA HIS A 35 -0.57 -11.41 -9.35
C HIS A 35 0.06 -12.80 -9.34
N ASN A 36 -0.78 -13.85 -9.41
CA ASN A 36 -0.33 -15.25 -9.51
C ASN A 36 0.62 -15.70 -8.38
N ASN A 37 0.45 -15.15 -7.18
CA ASN A 37 1.33 -15.39 -6.03
C ASN A 37 2.79 -15.03 -6.28
N ASP A 38 3.03 -14.01 -7.10
CA ASP A 38 4.38 -13.52 -7.35
C ASP A 38 5.02 -13.00 -6.04
N PRO A 39 6.16 -13.57 -5.62
CA PRO A 39 6.84 -13.18 -4.38
C PRO A 39 7.26 -11.70 -4.37
N PHE A 40 7.46 -11.08 -5.53
CA PHE A 40 7.73 -9.64 -5.61
C PHE A 40 6.57 -8.80 -5.07
N PHE A 41 5.34 -9.19 -5.37
CA PHE A 41 4.14 -8.52 -4.88
C PHE A 41 3.89 -8.83 -3.40
N ALA A 42 4.24 -10.04 -2.94
CA ALA A 42 4.19 -10.38 -1.52
C ALA A 42 5.16 -9.52 -0.68
N GLU A 43 6.40 -9.31 -1.15
CA GLU A 43 7.35 -8.41 -0.48
C GLU A 43 6.85 -6.97 -0.46
N LYS A 44 6.28 -6.49 -1.58
CA LYS A 44 5.67 -5.16 -1.63
C LYS A 44 4.44 -5.02 -0.75
N PHE A 45 3.66 -6.08 -0.60
CA PHE A 45 2.49 -6.10 0.29
C PHE A 45 2.88 -6.03 1.77
N ILE A 46 4.00 -6.66 2.17
CA ILE A 46 4.53 -6.57 3.54
C ILE A 46 5.02 -5.14 3.86
N GLU A 47 5.46 -4.40 2.84
CA GLU A 47 5.97 -3.03 3.02
C GLU A 47 4.86 -1.97 3.13
N ILE A 48 3.59 -2.31 2.81
CA ILE A 48 2.40 -1.42 2.84
C ILE A 48 1.66 -1.56 4.18
#